data_AF-A0A7V5Y5U7-F1
#
_entry.id   AF-A0A7V5Y5U7-F1
#
_cell.length_a   1.000
_cell.length_b   1.000
_cell.length_c   1.000
_cell.angle_alpha   90.00
_cell.angle_beta   90.00
_cell.angle_gamma   90.00
#
_symmetry.space_group_name_H-M   'P 1'
#
loop_
_entity.id
_entity.type
_entity.pdbx_description
1 polymer ?
#
loop_
_entity_poly.entity_id
_entity_poly.type
_entity_poly.pdbx_seq_one_letter_code
_entity_poly.pdbx_strand_id
1 'polypeptide(L)' 'MANYRWEELKARHQQVRQLLLRQGSLKRLPRSRPRHPDEERLLIDIAVRRIRRARAEGRLAKIDARRWRLQFR' A
#
# COMPACT_ATOMS: atom_id res chain seq x y z
N MET A 1 10.18 -10.65 16.83
CA MET A 1 9.35 -9.93 15.84
C MET A 1 9.62 -8.45 15.99
N ALA A 2 10.16 -7.80 14.97
CA ALA A 2 10.52 -6.39 15.06
C ALA A 2 9.26 -5.52 15.15
N ASN A 3 9.14 -4.78 16.25
CA ASN A 3 8.01 -3.92 16.59
C ASN A 3 8.09 -2.62 15.76
N TYR A 4 7.86 -2.70 14.45
CA TYR A 4 7.92 -1.51 13.58
C TYR A 4 6.68 -0.65 13.79
N ARG A 5 6.86 0.50 14.46
CA ARG A 5 5.82 1.52 14.62
C ARG A 5 5.57 2.19 13.28
N TRP A 6 4.35 2.07 12.77
CA TRP A 6 3.91 2.60 11.47
C TRP A 6 4.25 4.08 11.27
N GLU A 7 4.24 4.86 12.35
CA GLU A 7 4.57 6.28 12.33
C GLU A 7 6.03 6.55 11.96
N GLU A 8 6.97 5.76 12.48
CA GLU A 8 8.41 5.90 12.19
C GLU A 8 8.71 5.58 10.72
N LEU A 9 8.02 4.58 10.16
CA LEU A 9 8.17 4.18 8.76
C LEU A 9 7.64 5.27 7.81
N LYS A 10 6.53 5.91 8.19
CA LYS A 10 5.93 7.03 7.45
C LYS A 10 6.82 8.27 7.48
N ALA A 11 7.42 8.57 8.64
CA ALA A 11 8.33 9.70 8.81
C ALA A 11 9.61 9.55 7.95
N ARG A 12 10.24 8.35 7.98
CA ARG A 12 11.39 8.03 7.12
C ARG A 12 11.06 8.16 5.64
N HIS A 13 9.92 7.64 5.20
CA HIS A 13 9.51 7.75 3.80
C HIS A 13 9.26 9.20 3.34
N GLN A 14 8.75 10.06 4.22
CA GLN A 14 8.52 11.46 3.91
C GLN A 14 9.83 12.22 3.66
N GLN A 15 10.86 11.96 4.48
CA GLN A 15 12.18 12.56 4.32
C GLN A 15 12.84 12.14 2.99
N VAL A 16 12.80 10.85 2.66
CA VAL A 16 13.34 10.31 1.40
C VAL A 16 12.62 10.91 0.19
N ARG A 17 11.29 11.08 0.27
CA ARG A 17 10.50 11.69 -0.80
C ARG A 17 10.88 13.15 -1.05
N GLN A 18 11.12 13.93 0.01
CA GLN A 18 11.52 15.33 -0.10
C GLN A 18 12.91 15.49 -0.70
N LEU A 19 13.85 14.59 -0.37
CA LEU A 19 15.19 14.57 -0.97
C LEU A 19 15.13 14.37 -2.49
N LEU A 20 14.33 13.41 -2.94
CA LEU A 20 14.19 13.07 -4.36
C LEU A 20 13.45 14.14 -5.17
N LEU A 21 12.51 14.86 -4.53
CA LEU A 21 11.87 16.04 -5.12
C LEU A 21 12.91 17.15 -5.37
N ARG A 22 13.78 17.44 -4.38
CA ARG A 22 14.83 18.47 -4.48
C ARG A 22 15.87 18.18 -5.55
N GLN A 23 16.19 16.90 -5.79
CA GLN A 23 17.19 16.48 -6.76
C GLN A 23 16.67 16.39 -8.21
N GLY A 24 15.38 16.72 -8.47
CA GLY A 24 14.79 16.64 -9.82
C GLY A 24 14.71 15.22 -10.40
N SER A 25 14.98 14.19 -9.60
CA SER A 25 15.08 12.78 -9.99
C SER A 25 13.74 12.05 -9.98
N LEU A 26 12.64 12.78 -10.23
CA LEU A 26 11.27 12.28 -10.18
C LEU A 26 10.90 11.37 -11.35
N LYS A 27 11.72 11.27 -12.42
CA LYS A 27 11.44 10.34 -13.54
C LYS A 27 11.44 8.87 -13.11
N ARG A 28 12.01 8.53 -11.94
CA ARG A 28 11.89 7.22 -11.28
C ARG A 28 11.30 7.39 -9.87
N LEU A 29 10.02 7.74 -9.80
CA LEU A 29 9.30 7.85 -8.53
C LEU A 29 9.48 6.57 -7.68
N PRO A 30 9.84 6.67 -6.39
CA PRO A 30 9.66 5.58 -5.43
C PRO A 30 8.16 5.40 -5.25
N ARG A 31 7.57 4.54 -6.08
CA ARG A 31 6.14 4.16 -6.09
C ARG A 31 5.74 3.21 -7.24
N SER A 32 6.61 2.89 -8.19
CA SER A 32 6.21 2.02 -9.32
C SER A 32 6.27 0.52 -9.00
N ARG A 33 7.20 0.07 -8.14
CA ARG A 33 7.25 -1.29 -7.59
C ARG A 33 7.94 -1.29 -6.21
N PRO A 34 7.57 -2.20 -5.29
CA PRO A 34 8.34 -2.43 -4.07
C PRO A 34 9.79 -2.76 -4.46
N ARG A 35 10.78 -2.16 -3.80
CA ARG A 35 12.21 -2.41 -4.12
C ARG A 35 12.82 -3.48 -3.23
N HIS A 36 12.11 -3.89 -2.18
CA HIS A 36 12.54 -4.88 -1.19
C HIS A 36 11.45 -5.95 -0.97
N PRO A 37 11.80 -7.24 -0.83
CA PRO A 37 10.82 -8.30 -0.61
C PRO A 37 9.95 -8.09 0.64
N ASP A 38 10.50 -7.47 1.69
CA ASP A 38 9.71 -7.18 2.90
C ASP A 38 8.70 -6.04 2.70
N GLU A 39 9.00 -5.08 1.83
CA GLU A 39 8.07 -4.03 1.46
C GLU A 39 6.88 -4.62 0.67
N GLU A 40 7.17 -5.56 -0.23
CA GLU A 40 6.14 -6.31 -0.97
C GLU A 40 5.24 -7.12 -0.05
N ARG A 41 5.82 -7.89 0.89
CA ARG A 41 5.07 -8.66 1.90
C ARG A 41 4.14 -7.77 2.71
N LEU A 42 4.65 -6.63 3.18
CA LEU A 42 3.85 -5.67 3.95
C LEU A 42 2.68 -5.10 3.14
N LEU A 43 2.91 -4.77 1.86
CA LEU A 43 1.85 -4.25 0.98
C LEU A 43 0.79 -5.31 0.69
N ILE A 44 1.19 -6.57 0.47
CA ILE A 44 0.27 -7.70 0.34
C ILE A 44 -0.58 -7.84 1.60
N ASP A 45 0.02 -7.82 2.79
CA ASP A 45 -0.70 -7.95 4.05
C ASP A 45 -1.70 -6.80 4.29
N ILE A 46 -1.33 -5.58 3.92
CA ILE A 46 -2.23 -4.42 3.97
C ILE A 46 -3.40 -4.60 3.00
N ALA A 47 -3.12 -5.03 1.77
CA ALA A 47 -4.15 -5.27 0.75
C ALA A 47 -5.13 -6.37 1.19
N VAL A 48 -4.62 -7.50 1.68
CA VAL A 48 -5.43 -8.61 2.20
C VAL A 48 -6.32 -8.15 3.35
N ARG A 49 -5.79 -7.42 4.32
CA ARG A 49 -6.58 -6.88 5.43
C ARG A 49 -7.70 -5.95 4.96
N ARG A 50 -7.41 -5.05 4.02
CA ARG A 50 -8.42 -4.13 3.44
C ARG A 50 -9.50 -4.88 2.67
N ILE A 51 -9.13 -5.88 1.87
CA ILE A 51 -10.08 -6.71 1.13
C ILE A 51 -10.99 -7.48 2.09
N ARG A 52 -10.42 -8.14 3.12
CA ARG A 52 -11.19 -8.86 4.15
C ARG A 52 -12.18 -7.95 4.85
N ARG A 53 -11.73 -6.77 5.28
CA ARG A 53 -12.58 -5.75 5.90
C ARG A 53 -13.70 -5.30 4.96
N ALA A 54 -13.39 -4.98 3.70
CA ALA A 54 -14.40 -4.58 2.72
C ALA A 54 -15.43 -5.69 2.43
N ARG A 55 -15.04 -6.96 2.48
CA ARG A 55 -15.98 -8.09 2.37
C ARG A 55 -16.87 -8.20 3.60
N ALA A 56 -16.30 -8.10 4.80
CA ALA A 56 -17.05 -8.14 6.05
C ALA A 56 -18.06 -6.98 6.16
N GLU A 57 -17.70 -5.80 5.67
CA GLU A 57 -18.58 -4.62 5.61
C GLU A 57 -19.58 -4.67 4.44
N GLY A 58 -19.59 -5.73 3.62
CA GLY A 58 -20.46 -5.86 2.45
C GLY A 58 -20.11 -4.94 1.27
N ARG A 59 -19.04 -4.16 1.36
CA ARG A 59 -18.61 -3.21 0.31
C ARG A 59 -17.93 -3.88 -0.87
N LEU A 60 -17.31 -5.05 -0.67
CA LEU A 60 -16.71 -5.85 -1.73
C LEU A 60 -17.47 -7.16 -1.90
N ALA A 61 -18.11 -7.34 -3.06
CA ALA A 61 -18.87 -8.54 -3.39
C ALA A 61 -18.44 -9.13 -4.73
N LYS A 62 -18.43 -10.46 -4.84
CA LYS A 62 -18.25 -11.16 -6.12
C LYS A 62 -19.63 -11.21 -6.80
N ILE A 63 -19.72 -10.71 -8.03
CA ILE A 63 -20.94 -10.78 -8.84
C ILE A 63 -20.90 -12.05 -9.69
N ASP A 64 -19.74 -12.33 -10.29
CA ASP A 64 -19.55 -13.42 -11.25
C ASP A 64 -18.10 -13.94 -11.18
N ALA A 65 -17.77 -14.99 -11.95
CA ALA A 65 -16.46 -15.62 -12.02
C ALA A 65 -15.31 -14.61 -12.18
N ARG A 66 -15.51 -13.60 -13.04
CA ARG A 66 -14.52 -12.53 -13.31
C ARG A 66 -14.99 -11.13 -12.94
N ARG A 67 -16.16 -10.99 -12.29
CA ARG A 67 -16.75 -9.68 -12.01
C ARG A 67 -16.90 -9.45 -10.52
N TRP A 68 -16.36 -8.34 -10.07
CA TRP A 68 -16.42 -7.90 -8.67
C TRP A 68 -17.04 -6.51 -8.58
N ARG A 69 -17.77 -6.25 -7.50
CA ARG A 69 -18.33 -4.95 -7.16
C ARG A 69 -17.64 -4.43 -5.92
N LEU A 70 -17.12 -3.22 -6.00
CA LEU A 70 -16.58 -2.47 -4.87
C LEU A 70 -17.37 -1.17 -4.70
N GLN A 71 -17.90 -0.96 -3.51
CA GLN A 71 -18.56 0.29 -3.12
C GLN A 71 -17.56 1.17 -2.36
N PHE A 72 -17.33 2.35 -2.91
CA PHE A 72 -16.61 3.43 -2.25
C PHE A 72 -17.64 4.20 -1.41
N ARG A 73 -17.36 4.36 -0.12
CA ARG A 73 -18.08 5.27 0.76
C ARG A 73 -17.28 6.55 0.90
#